data_AF-A0A2X3BBZ5-F1
#
_entry.id   AF-A0A2X3BBZ5-F1
#
_cell.length_a   1.000
_cell.length_b   1.000
_cell.length_c   1.000
_cell.angle_alpha   90.00
_cell.angle_beta   90.00
_cell.angle_gamma   90.00
#
_symmetry.space_group_name_H-M   'P 1'
#
loop_
_entity.id
_entity.type
_entity.pdbx_description
1 polymer ?
#
loop_
_entity_poly.entity_id
_entity_poly.type
_entity_poly.pdbx_seq_one_letter_code
_entity_poly.pdbx_strand_id
1 'polypeptide(L)'
;MQECLDKLQKDRNINVAILNATAFAWVRQNPQFKISIPILGDDYMIAPAVKKGDKALLKWINQEMDTLQKDGFFIQIYEASLQPFYGKELGAENLLYNQE
;
A
#
# COMPACT_ATOMS: atom_id res chain seq x y z
N MET A 1 -6.72 -12.17 -2.81
CA MET A 1 -7.31 -10.94 -2.23
C MET A 1 -8.76 -10.77 -2.68
N GLN A 2 -9.03 -10.68 -3.99
CA GLN A 2 -10.40 -10.55 -4.52
C GLN A 2 -11.34 -11.63 -3.96
N GLU A 3 -10.94 -12.90 -4.03
CA GLU A 3 -11.74 -14.02 -3.50
C GLU A 3 -12.10 -13.87 -2.01
N CYS A 4 -11.18 -13.35 -1.20
CA CYS A 4 -11.42 -13.12 0.23
C CYS A 4 -12.48 -12.02 0.45
N LEU A 5 -12.39 -10.93 -0.33
CA LEU A 5 -13.33 -9.81 -0.26
C LEU A 5 -14.71 -10.21 -0.82
N ASP A 6 -14.77 -11.00 -1.89
CA ASP A 6 -16.02 -11.56 -2.42
C ASP A 6 -16.71 -12.46 -1.39
N LYS A 7 -15.93 -13.24 -0.64
CA LYS A 7 -16.47 -14.06 0.45
C LYS A 7 -17.00 -13.20 1.59
N LEU A 8 -16.27 -12.14 1.97
CA LEU A 8 -16.70 -11.19 3.01
C LEU A 8 -18.01 -10.49 2.64
N GLN A 9 -18.23 -10.21 1.35
CA GLN A 9 -19.48 -9.65 0.86
C GLN A 9 -20.68 -10.60 0.98
N LYS A 10 -20.46 -11.91 0.87
CA LYS A 10 -21.52 -12.94 0.90
C LYS A 10 -21.79 -13.49 2.30
N ASP A 11 -20.76 -13.54 3.16
CA ASP A 11 -20.84 -14.08 4.51
C ASP A 11 -20.39 -13.04 5.53
N ARG A 12 -21.34 -12.50 6.30
CA ARG A 12 -21.06 -11.48 7.32
C ARG A 12 -20.51 -12.05 8.64
N ASN A 13 -20.34 -13.37 8.75
CA ASN A 13 -19.78 -14.02 9.93
C ASN A 13 -18.26 -14.20 9.85
N ILE A 14 -17.63 -13.80 8.74
CA ILE A 14 -16.17 -13.85 8.59
C ILE A 14 -15.57 -12.45 8.72
N ASN A 15 -14.29 -12.42 9.11
CA ASN A 15 -13.45 -11.24 9.08
C ASN A 15 -12.27 -11.52 8.16
N VAL A 16 -11.74 -10.49 7.51
CA VAL A 16 -10.59 -10.60 6.61
C VAL A 16 -9.52 -9.61 7.07
N ALA A 17 -8.31 -10.11 7.25
CA ALA A 17 -7.12 -9.28 7.43
C ALA A 17 -6.40 -9.13 6.09
N ILE A 18 -6.13 -7.90 5.70
CA ILE A 18 -5.33 -7.53 4.52
C ILE A 18 -4.44 -6.33 4.89
N LEU A 19 -3.58 -5.91 3.95
CA LEU A 19 -2.84 -4.66 4.06
C LEU A 19 -3.77 -3.50 4.42
N ASN A 20 -3.44 -2.77 5.49
CA ASN A 20 -4.23 -1.67 6.03
C ASN A 20 -4.55 -0.60 4.97
N ALA A 21 -3.56 -0.17 4.17
CA ALA A 21 -3.76 0.75 3.06
C ALA A 21 -4.86 0.23 2.12
N THR A 22 -4.79 -1.02 1.68
CA THR A 22 -5.84 -1.61 0.84
C THR A 22 -7.21 -1.67 1.55
N ALA A 23 -7.24 -1.97 2.84
CA ALA A 23 -8.48 -1.99 3.62
C ALA A 23 -9.15 -0.60 3.68
N PHE A 24 -8.37 0.47 3.89
CA PHE A 24 -8.88 1.84 3.90
C PHE A 24 -9.47 2.24 2.54
N ALA A 25 -8.77 1.96 1.44
CA ALA A 25 -9.30 2.22 0.10
C ALA A 25 -10.58 1.43 -0.19
N TRP A 26 -10.64 0.17 0.23
CA TRP A 26 -11.76 -0.71 -0.05
C TRP A 26 -13.03 -0.35 0.75
N VAL A 27 -12.91 -0.07 2.04
CA VAL A 27 -14.06 0.30 2.90
C VAL A 27 -14.71 1.61 2.43
N ARG A 28 -13.93 2.56 1.90
CA ARG A 28 -14.48 3.80 1.30
C ARG A 28 -15.40 3.52 0.11
N GLN A 29 -15.10 2.50 -0.68
CA GLN A 29 -15.94 2.04 -1.79
C GLN A 29 -17.06 1.09 -1.34
N ASN A 30 -17.00 0.57 -0.10
CA ASN A 30 -17.91 -0.42 0.45
C ASN A 30 -18.34 -0.02 1.88
N PRO A 31 -19.11 1.08 2.04
CA PRO A 31 -19.39 1.73 3.34
C PRO A 31 -20.21 0.88 4.32
N GLN A 32 -20.76 -0.25 3.88
CA GLN A 32 -21.42 -1.24 4.74
C GLN A 32 -20.44 -2.07 5.58
N PHE A 33 -19.13 -1.97 5.30
CA PHE A 33 -18.06 -2.59 6.07
C PHE A 33 -17.29 -1.53 6.88
N LYS A 34 -16.55 -1.99 7.88
CA LYS A 34 -15.69 -1.14 8.71
C LYS A 34 -14.40 -1.85 9.04
N ILE A 35 -13.36 -1.08 9.30
CA ILE A 35 -12.10 -1.59 9.85
C ILE A 35 -12.25 -1.65 11.37
N SER A 36 -12.16 -2.84 11.96
CA SER A 36 -12.24 -3.03 13.41
C SER A 36 -10.88 -2.97 14.09
N ILE A 37 -9.80 -3.34 13.37
CA ILE A 37 -8.41 -3.32 13.85
C ILE A 37 -7.58 -2.62 12.76
N PRO A 38 -7.23 -1.32 12.93
CA PRO A 38 -6.59 -0.53 11.88
C PRO A 38 -5.11 -0.87 11.66
N ILE A 39 -4.43 -1.33 12.70
CA ILE A 39 -3.02 -1.74 12.67
C ILE A 39 -2.90 -3.05 13.45
N LEU A 40 -2.25 -4.03 12.85
CA LEU A 40 -1.99 -5.33 13.45
C LEU A 40 -0.53 -5.72 13.19
N GLY A 41 0.31 -5.66 14.23
CA GLY A 41 1.75 -5.90 14.12
C GLY A 41 2.55 -4.62 13.86
N ASP A 42 3.83 -4.81 13.54
CA ASP A 42 4.78 -3.73 13.29
C ASP A 42 4.61 -3.14 11.88
N ASP A 43 4.98 -1.86 11.74
CA ASP A 43 5.09 -1.23 10.43
C ASP A 43 6.22 -1.86 9.61
N TYR A 44 5.99 -2.04 8.32
CA TYR A 44 6.98 -2.59 7.39
C TYR A 44 6.94 -1.88 6.06
N MET A 45 8.07 -1.94 5.35
CA MET A 45 8.23 -1.30 4.05
C MET A 45 7.93 -2.29 2.92
N ILE A 46 7.20 -1.84 1.91
CA ILE A 46 7.05 -2.56 0.65
C ILE A 46 8.23 -2.19 -0.24
N ALA A 47 9.03 -3.18 -0.63
CA ALA A 47 10.24 -2.97 -1.41
C ALA A 47 10.30 -3.95 -2.61
N PRO A 48 10.92 -3.55 -3.73
CA PRO A 48 11.27 -4.47 -4.80
C PRO A 48 12.19 -5.58 -4.28
N ALA A 49 12.03 -6.79 -4.82
CA ALA A 49 12.86 -7.93 -4.49
C ALA A 49 13.67 -8.41 -5.70
N VAL A 50 14.89 -8.88 -5.45
CA VAL A 50 15.76 -9.52 -6.46
C VAL A 50 16.12 -10.93 -6.00
N LYS A 51 16.57 -11.77 -6.94
CA LYS A 51 17.07 -13.11 -6.61
C LYS A 51 18.26 -12.99 -5.64
N LYS A 52 18.29 -13.84 -4.60
CA LYS A 52 19.38 -13.88 -3.64
C LYS A 52 20.73 -14.03 -4.36
N GLY A 53 21.64 -13.10 -4.11
CA GLY A 53 22.97 -13.05 -4.73
C GLY A 53 23.08 -12.18 -5.98
N ASP A 54 21.97 -11.70 -6.54
CA ASP A 54 21.97 -10.81 -7.70
C ASP A 54 22.31 -9.36 -7.30
N LYS A 55 23.60 -9.11 -7.09
CA LYS A 55 24.11 -7.82 -6.64
C LYS A 55 24.00 -6.74 -7.72
N ALA A 56 24.05 -7.12 -9.00
CA ALA A 56 24.01 -6.18 -10.10
C ALA A 56 22.62 -5.55 -10.23
N LEU A 57 21.56 -6.38 -10.24
CA LEU A 57 20.19 -5.89 -10.30
C LEU A 57 19.81 -5.16 -9.01
N LEU A 58 20.25 -5.65 -7.85
CA LEU A 58 20.02 -4.95 -6.57
C LEU A 58 20.57 -3.53 -6.62
N LYS A 59 21.83 -3.37 -7.05
CA LYS A 59 22.47 -2.06 -7.13
C LYS A 59 21.75 -1.14 -8.09
N TRP A 60 21.37 -1.66 -9.27
CA TRP A 60 20.65 -0.87 -10.25
C TRP A 60 19.29 -0.41 -9.72
N ILE A 61 18.47 -1.31 -9.15
CA ILE A 61 17.17 -0.94 -8.58
C ILE A 61 17.33 0.12 -7.49
N ASN A 62 18.30 -0.03 -6.58
CA ASN A 62 18.52 0.96 -5.53
C ASN A 62 18.86 2.35 -6.12
N GLN A 63 19.70 2.39 -7.16
CA GLN A 63 20.05 3.65 -7.83
C GLN A 63 18.86 4.29 -8.55
N GLU A 64 18.02 3.48 -9.21
CA GLU A 64 16.80 3.98 -9.86
C GLU A 64 15.78 4.49 -8.85
N MET A 65 15.60 3.80 -7.73
CA MET A 65 14.70 4.24 -6.65
C MET A 65 15.13 5.61 -6.09
N ASP A 66 16.43 5.82 -5.90
CA ASP A 66 16.97 7.13 -5.46
C ASP A 66 16.70 8.23 -6.49
N THR A 67 16.87 7.95 -7.79
CA THR A 67 16.57 8.89 -8.88
C THR A 67 15.09 9.24 -8.90
N LEU A 68 14.20 8.23 -8.91
CA LEU A 68 12.76 8.42 -8.94
C LEU A 68 12.24 9.19 -7.72
N GLN A 69 12.82 8.95 -6.54
CA GLN A 69 12.48 9.71 -5.34
C GLN A 69 12.85 11.19 -5.49
N LYS A 70 14.06 11.49 -5.96
CA LYS A 70 14.54 12.88 -6.17
C LYS A 70 13.72 13.62 -7.23
N ASP A 71 13.27 12.92 -8.25
CA ASP A 71 12.46 13.48 -9.33
C ASP A 71 10.98 13.68 -8.92
N GLY A 72 10.61 13.29 -7.70
CA GLY A 72 9.24 13.41 -7.18
C GLY A 72 8.26 12.42 -7.80
N PHE A 73 8.75 11.37 -8.47
CA PHE A 73 7.94 10.38 -9.19
C PHE A 73 6.90 9.72 -8.27
N PHE A 74 7.30 9.35 -7.04
CA PHE A 74 6.40 8.66 -6.12
C PHE A 74 5.26 9.54 -5.60
N ILE A 75 5.50 10.84 -5.43
CA ILE A 75 4.43 11.79 -5.09
C ILE A 75 3.46 11.91 -6.26
N GLN A 76 3.98 12.10 -7.48
CA GLN A 76 3.15 12.21 -8.68
C GLN A 76 2.27 10.97 -8.90
N ILE A 77 2.84 9.77 -8.73
CA ILE A 77 2.06 8.54 -8.92
C ILE A 77 1.10 8.30 -7.76
N TYR A 78 1.43 8.71 -6.54
CA TYR A 78 0.50 8.68 -5.41
C TYR A 78 -0.74 9.55 -5.70
N GLU A 79 -0.53 10.79 -6.12
CA GLU A 79 -1.62 11.73 -6.46
C GLU A 79 -2.48 11.20 -7.60
N ALA A 80 -1.85 10.65 -8.65
CA ALA A 80 -2.56 10.14 -9.81
C ALA A 80 -3.33 8.83 -9.56
N SER A 81 -2.80 7.93 -8.73
CA SER A 81 -3.28 6.54 -8.66
C SER A 81 -3.86 6.11 -7.32
N LEU A 82 -3.51 6.80 -6.22
CA LEU A 82 -3.86 6.38 -4.87
C LEU A 82 -4.75 7.41 -4.16
N GLN A 83 -4.43 8.70 -4.26
CA GLN A 83 -5.17 9.78 -3.62
C GLN A 83 -6.70 9.75 -3.91
N PRO A 84 -7.19 9.43 -5.13
CA PRO A 84 -8.63 9.36 -5.40
C PRO A 84 -9.36 8.29 -4.56
N PHE A 85 -8.66 7.25 -4.15
CA PHE A 85 -9.23 6.16 -3.35
C PHE A 85 -9.13 6.43 -1.85
N TYR A 86 -8.08 7.11 -1.39
CA TYR A 86 -7.86 7.40 0.02
C TYR A 86 -8.55 8.67 0.52
N GLY A 87 -8.86 9.61 -0.37
CA GLY A 87 -9.40 10.91 0.03
C GLY A 87 -8.40 11.67 0.91
N LYS A 88 -8.89 12.30 1.99
CA LYS A 88 -8.08 13.12 2.90
C LYS A 88 -7.52 12.36 4.10
N GLU A 89 -7.81 11.07 4.22
CA GLU A 89 -7.55 10.27 5.43
C GLU A 89 -6.16 9.64 5.45
N LEU A 90 -5.60 9.36 4.28
CA LEU A 90 -4.22 8.94 4.12
C LEU A 90 -3.59 9.88 3.11
N GLY A 91 -2.57 10.61 3.54
CA GLY A 91 -1.73 11.46 2.70
C GLY A 91 -0.52 10.70 2.17
N ALA A 92 0.22 11.33 1.26
CA ALA A 92 1.45 10.76 0.71
C ALA A 92 2.47 10.49 1.83
N GLU A 93 2.54 11.36 2.82
CA GLU A 93 3.37 11.27 4.01
C GLU A 93 3.09 10.06 4.91
N ASN A 94 1.90 9.44 4.78
CA ASN A 94 1.54 8.25 5.55
C ASN A 94 1.96 6.95 4.86
N LEU A 95 2.24 6.98 3.55
CA LEU A 95 2.48 5.78 2.73
C LEU A 95 3.84 5.78 2.04
N LEU A 96 4.32 6.95 1.64
CA LEU A 96 5.60 7.08 0.97
C LEU A 96 6.71 7.11 2.00
N TYR A 97 7.76 6.36 1.69
CA TYR A 97 8.99 6.41 2.44
C TYR A 97 9.73 7.70 2.12
N ASN A 98 10.03 8.49 3.15
CA ASN A 98 10.90 9.66 3.05
C ASN A 98 12.26 9.32 3.69
N GLN A 99 13.32 9.37 2.88
CA GLN A 99 14.66 9.52 3.41
C GLN A 99 14.89 11.01 3.65
N GLU A 100 15.03 11.39 4.92
CA GLU A 100 15.71 12.65 5.26
C GLU A 100 17.17 12.63 4.81
#